data_AF-A0A4P8RHM8-F1
#
_entry.id   AF-A0A4P8RHM8-F1
#
_cell.length_a   1.000
_cell.length_b   1.000
_cell.length_c   1.000
_cell.angle_alpha   90.00
_cell.angle_beta   90.00
_cell.angle_gamma   90.00
#
_symmetry.space_group_name_H-M   'P 1'
#
loop_
_entity.id
_entity.type
_entity.pdbx_description
1 polymer ?
#
loop_
_entity_poly.entity_id
_entity_poly.type
_entity_poly.pdbx_seq_one_letter_code
_entity_poly.pdbx_strand_id
1 'polypeptide(L)'
;MKTLNRAKLPFKRVIFLKYSLLLLLCLAFFQSKADTESTYITAYYPVINQAELSIVANDYEKALSFYREAFSKVQEPFAKDIYNAAVCATLVNDVKQAFNYLEDLVVKGVELTYLERQDVFEPLHSHKRWKKFAKKYPKNRRKYQRKTDQDVRADLDELYARDQYFRQAKGGLRVYGDTLRKIENANVVILREFIDKYGYPGEALIGVADTLEDLPRFSIVIQRQTKAKKGYDFSPILKSAVSAGKLSPQAAAFLMDQQIGSNLYRSRVLVKVKCNTSKKCQEEIDNSSLSSYLTEKISEEEEEKVNTIRAEIGLESLRDYKRKVLYSLNDKRFKLNYTWSVTNYNVPSKEAAEVLTENLIAVE
;
A
#
# COMPACT_ATOMS: atom_id res chain seq x y z
N MET A 1 -7.37 -2.81 77.89
CA MET A 1 -8.59 -2.96 77.07
C MET A 1 -8.99 -1.61 76.50
N LYS A 2 -8.81 -1.39 75.18
CA LYS A 2 -9.53 -0.36 74.40
C LYS A 2 -9.83 -0.98 73.03
N THR A 3 -11.08 -1.33 72.81
CA THR A 3 -11.58 -1.90 71.55
C THR A 3 -11.96 -0.78 70.59
N LEU A 4 -11.37 -0.77 69.39
CA LEU A 4 -11.73 0.15 68.30
C LEU A 4 -13.12 -0.19 67.73
N ASN A 5 -13.99 0.82 67.69
CA ASN A 5 -15.28 0.77 67.00
C ASN A 5 -15.06 0.95 65.49
N ARG A 6 -15.41 -0.06 64.68
CA ARG A 6 -15.48 0.05 63.21
C ARG A 6 -16.85 0.62 62.82
N ALA A 7 -16.87 1.87 62.33
CA ALA A 7 -18.06 2.47 61.74
C ALA A 7 -18.43 1.73 60.44
N LYS A 8 -19.63 1.14 60.39
CA LYS A 8 -20.20 0.53 59.18
C LYS A 8 -20.81 1.63 58.31
N LEU A 9 -20.31 1.79 57.09
CA LEU A 9 -20.93 2.65 56.07
C LEU A 9 -22.32 2.12 55.69
N PRO A 10 -23.34 2.99 55.52
CA PRO A 10 -24.70 2.57 55.22
C PRO A 10 -24.80 1.89 53.85
N PHE A 11 -25.51 0.76 53.80
CA PHE A 11 -25.60 -0.16 52.65
C PHE A 11 -25.96 0.52 51.31
N LYS A 12 -26.83 1.54 51.32
CA LYS A 12 -27.19 2.32 50.13
C LYS A 12 -26.02 3.12 49.52
N ARG A 13 -25.09 3.61 50.35
CA ARG A 13 -23.88 4.32 49.86
C ARG A 13 -22.88 3.37 49.22
N VAL A 14 -22.79 2.13 49.68
CA VAL A 14 -21.92 1.10 49.09
C VAL A 14 -22.42 0.68 47.71
N ILE A 15 -23.73 0.57 47.54
CA ILE A 15 -24.36 0.26 46.24
C ILE A 15 -24.14 1.41 45.25
N PHE A 16 -24.36 2.66 45.67
CA PHE A 16 -24.14 3.83 44.81
C PHE A 16 -22.67 3.97 44.39
N LEU A 17 -21.73 3.75 45.31
CA LEU A 17 -20.28 3.73 45.00
C LEU A 17 -19.90 2.63 44.00
N LYS A 18 -20.51 1.44 44.11
CA LYS A 18 -20.25 0.32 43.17
C LYS A 18 -20.73 0.64 41.76
N TYR A 19 -21.92 1.22 41.60
CA TYR A 19 -22.43 1.61 40.29
C TYR A 19 -21.67 2.79 39.70
N SER A 20 -21.24 3.76 40.50
CA SER A 20 -20.38 4.85 40.02
C SER A 20 -18.98 4.37 39.60
N LEU A 21 -18.42 3.36 40.29
CA LEU A 21 -17.14 2.75 39.91
C LEU A 21 -17.28 1.93 38.62
N LEU A 22 -18.41 1.22 38.42
CA LEU A 22 -18.71 0.49 37.19
C LEU A 22 -18.88 1.43 35.98
N LEU A 23 -19.53 2.59 36.18
CA LEU A 23 -19.71 3.61 35.14
C LEU A 23 -18.38 4.28 34.76
N LEU A 24 -17.50 4.55 35.72
CA LEU A 24 -16.14 5.06 35.50
C LEU A 24 -15.24 4.04 34.78
N LEU A 25 -15.37 2.74 35.09
CA LEU A 25 -14.71 1.66 34.34
C LEU A 25 -15.24 1.55 32.91
N CYS A 26 -16.55 1.67 32.68
CA CYS A 26 -17.11 1.69 31.33
C CYS A 26 -16.69 2.92 30.51
N LEU A 27 -16.59 4.11 31.14
CA LEU A 27 -16.09 5.32 30.47
C LEU A 27 -14.60 5.24 30.14
N ALA A 28 -13.79 4.55 30.95
CA ALA A 28 -12.38 4.29 30.66
C ALA A 28 -12.17 3.32 29.47
N PHE A 29 -13.15 2.47 29.16
CA PHE A 29 -13.09 1.58 27.98
C PHE A 29 -13.49 2.27 26.65
N PHE A 30 -14.03 3.49 26.68
CA PHE A 30 -14.39 4.24 25.47
C PHE A 30 -13.29 5.19 24.97
N GLN A 31 -12.19 5.36 25.70
CA GLN A 31 -11.04 6.16 25.26
C GLN A 31 -9.90 5.27 24.75
N SER A 32 -9.97 4.81 23.51
CA SER A 32 -8.77 4.25 22.83
C SER A 32 -8.88 4.06 21.30
N LYS A 33 -9.97 4.44 20.64
CA LYS A 33 -10.05 4.29 19.17
C LYS A 33 -9.38 5.43 18.39
N ALA A 34 -9.07 6.56 19.02
CA ALA A 34 -8.55 7.74 18.33
C ALA A 34 -7.02 7.74 18.15
N ASP A 35 -6.26 6.95 18.91
CA ASP A 35 -4.79 7.03 18.87
C ASP A 35 -4.16 6.26 17.69
N THR A 36 -4.82 5.21 17.19
CA THR A 36 -4.27 4.40 16.09
C THR A 36 -4.30 5.10 14.73
N GLU A 37 -5.31 5.92 14.44
CA GLU A 37 -5.47 6.58 13.13
C GLU A 37 -4.44 7.69 12.86
N SER A 38 -3.93 8.34 13.91
CA SER A 38 -2.86 9.33 13.73
C SER A 38 -1.47 8.68 13.69
N THR A 39 -1.29 7.51 14.31
CA THR A 39 0.04 6.91 14.51
C THR A 39 0.70 6.49 13.21
N TYR A 40 -0.07 6.04 12.21
CA TYR A 40 0.49 5.69 10.91
C TYR A 40 1.11 6.91 10.21
N ILE A 41 0.37 8.03 10.16
CA ILE A 41 0.82 9.26 9.50
C ILE A 41 2.00 9.91 10.23
N THR A 42 1.98 9.96 11.56
CA THR A 42 2.97 10.73 12.32
C THR A 42 4.19 9.93 12.76
N ALA A 43 4.07 8.60 12.91
CA ALA A 43 5.13 7.77 13.48
C ALA A 43 5.56 6.58 12.61
N TYR A 44 4.71 6.08 11.71
CA TYR A 44 5.05 4.94 10.85
C TYR A 44 5.62 5.38 9.50
N TYR A 45 4.83 6.08 8.68
CA TYR A 45 5.23 6.44 7.31
C TYR A 45 6.51 7.29 7.24
N PRO A 46 6.75 8.26 8.14
CA PRO A 46 8.01 9.01 8.13
C PRO A 46 9.24 8.13 8.38
N VAL A 47 9.13 7.14 9.27
CA VAL A 47 10.22 6.21 9.59
C VAL A 47 10.40 5.19 8.47
N ILE A 48 9.32 4.74 7.83
CA ILE A 48 9.41 3.94 6.60
C ILE A 48 10.14 4.72 5.50
N ASN A 49 9.84 6.00 5.30
CA ASN A 49 10.57 6.83 4.34
C ASN A 49 12.08 6.86 4.64
N GLN A 50 12.47 7.01 5.90
CA GLN A 50 13.88 6.96 6.33
C GLN A 50 14.53 5.60 6.05
N ALA A 51 13.81 4.50 6.27
CA ALA A 51 14.29 3.15 5.97
C ALA A 51 14.54 2.97 4.47
N GLU A 52 13.58 3.39 3.63
CA GLU A 52 13.68 3.30 2.18
C GLU A 52 14.78 4.21 1.61
N LEU A 53 14.96 5.42 2.15
CA LEU A 53 16.08 6.28 1.77
C LEU A 53 17.44 5.72 2.19
N SER A 54 17.50 4.97 3.30
CA SER A 54 18.72 4.26 3.72
C SER A 54 19.04 3.11 2.75
N ILE A 55 18.02 2.41 2.22
CA ILE A 55 18.20 1.46 1.11
C ILE A 55 18.76 2.16 -0.13
N VAL A 56 18.21 3.32 -0.52
CA VAL A 56 18.72 4.10 -1.65
C VAL A 56 20.19 4.51 -1.46
N ALA A 57 20.60 4.73 -0.20
CA ALA A 57 21.99 5.01 0.17
C ALA A 57 22.87 3.75 0.33
N ASN A 58 22.34 2.55 0.10
CA ASN A 58 22.97 1.24 0.34
C ASN A 58 23.37 0.98 1.80
N ASP A 59 22.76 1.69 2.76
CA ASP A 59 22.96 1.48 4.20
C ASP A 59 21.85 0.55 4.74
N TYR A 60 22.05 -0.76 4.56
CA TYR A 60 21.04 -1.77 4.86
C TYR A 60 20.87 -2.02 6.36
N GLU A 61 21.93 -1.86 7.15
CA GLU A 61 21.88 -1.93 8.61
C GLU A 61 21.00 -0.82 9.18
N LYS A 62 21.22 0.42 8.72
CA LYS A 62 20.39 1.55 9.13
C LYS A 62 18.97 1.41 8.64
N ALA A 63 18.75 0.99 7.39
CA ALA A 63 17.41 0.70 6.88
C ALA A 63 16.68 -0.32 7.75
N LEU A 64 17.36 -1.42 8.13
CA LEU A 64 16.80 -2.45 9.00
C LEU A 64 16.46 -1.91 10.40
N SER A 65 17.26 -0.99 10.93
CA SER A 65 16.97 -0.33 12.21
C SER A 65 15.70 0.51 12.15
N PHE A 66 15.51 1.31 11.08
CA PHE A 66 14.32 2.12 10.88
C PHE A 66 13.07 1.25 10.65
N TYR A 67 13.17 0.15 9.89
CA TYR A 67 12.04 -0.78 9.78
C TYR A 67 11.62 -1.36 11.13
N ARG A 68 12.58 -1.77 11.98
CA ARG A 68 12.27 -2.26 13.35
C ARG A 68 11.59 -1.18 14.18
N GLU A 69 12.07 0.05 14.09
CA GLU A 69 11.45 1.19 14.77
C GLU A 69 10.01 1.39 14.29
N ALA A 70 9.79 1.51 12.98
CA ALA A 70 8.46 1.70 12.39
C ALA A 70 7.50 0.58 12.80
N PHE A 71 7.92 -0.68 12.71
CA PHE A 71 7.10 -1.84 13.06
C PHE A 71 6.76 -1.87 14.56
N SER A 72 7.56 -1.24 15.43
CA SER A 72 7.22 -1.11 16.84
C SER A 72 6.12 -0.08 17.14
N LYS A 73 5.83 0.82 16.19
CA LYS A 73 4.82 1.88 16.34
C LYS A 73 3.41 1.43 16.00
N VAL A 74 3.25 0.34 15.25
CA VAL A 74 1.95 -0.09 14.72
C VAL A 74 1.75 -1.59 14.93
N GLN A 75 0.49 -1.99 15.01
CA GLN A 75 0.13 -3.41 15.14
C GLN A 75 0.26 -4.16 13.81
N GLU A 76 -0.06 -3.50 12.70
CA GLU A 76 -0.12 -4.10 11.38
C GLU A 76 0.77 -3.31 10.40
N PRO A 77 2.09 -3.58 10.34
CA PRO A 77 2.94 -3.05 9.28
C PRO A 77 2.56 -3.66 7.93
N PHE A 78 2.80 -2.97 6.82
CA PHE A 78 2.42 -3.44 5.47
C PHE A 78 3.35 -4.55 4.97
N ALA A 79 2.82 -5.50 4.19
CA ALA A 79 3.59 -6.63 3.65
C ALA A 79 4.80 -6.17 2.81
N LYS A 80 4.64 -5.11 2.02
CA LYS A 80 5.73 -4.49 1.24
C LYS A 80 6.90 -4.06 2.13
N ASP A 81 6.60 -3.46 3.27
CA ASP A 81 7.62 -2.95 4.20
C ASP A 81 8.31 -4.11 4.92
N ILE A 82 7.55 -5.12 5.38
CA ILE A 82 8.11 -6.35 5.95
C ILE A 82 9.02 -7.05 4.94
N TYR A 83 8.63 -7.08 3.67
CA TYR A 83 9.44 -7.64 2.61
C TYR A 83 10.77 -6.90 2.46
N ASN A 84 10.75 -5.57 2.36
CA ASN A 84 11.97 -4.79 2.25
C ASN A 84 12.87 -4.95 3.51
N ALA A 85 12.28 -5.07 4.69
CA ALA A 85 13.00 -5.37 5.93
C ALA A 85 13.65 -6.78 5.90
N ALA A 86 12.97 -7.78 5.33
CA ALA A 86 13.53 -9.12 5.10
C ALA A 86 14.71 -9.10 4.14
N VAL A 87 14.62 -8.30 3.07
CA VAL A 87 15.71 -8.07 2.13
C VAL A 87 16.91 -7.45 2.85
N CYS A 88 16.71 -6.34 3.60
CA CYS A 88 17.78 -5.73 4.38
C CYS A 88 18.41 -6.73 5.37
N ALA A 89 17.60 -7.47 6.14
CA ALA A 89 18.09 -8.47 7.08
C ALA A 89 18.93 -9.57 6.41
N THR A 90 18.58 -9.95 5.19
CA THR A 90 19.34 -10.94 4.41
C THR A 90 20.68 -10.37 3.96
N LEU A 91 20.70 -9.13 3.45
CA LEU A 91 21.92 -8.47 2.97
C LEU A 91 22.95 -8.20 4.07
N VAL A 92 22.49 -7.92 5.30
CA VAL A 92 23.36 -7.73 6.48
C VAL A 92 23.66 -9.05 7.22
N ASN A 93 23.25 -10.19 6.65
CA ASN A 93 23.42 -11.52 7.22
C ASN A 93 22.78 -11.72 8.62
N ASP A 94 21.75 -10.96 8.97
CA ASP A 94 20.90 -11.21 10.14
C ASP A 94 19.86 -12.30 9.80
N VAL A 95 20.37 -13.52 9.65
CA VAL A 95 19.60 -14.70 9.27
C VAL A 95 18.40 -14.92 10.20
N LYS A 96 18.53 -14.58 11.49
CA LYS A 96 17.42 -14.76 12.43
C LYS A 96 16.27 -13.84 12.12
N GLN A 97 16.52 -12.56 11.92
CA GLN A 97 15.48 -11.60 11.62
C GLN A 97 14.92 -11.77 10.22
N ALA A 98 15.76 -12.13 9.23
CA ALA A 98 15.27 -12.46 7.90
C ALA A 98 14.19 -13.55 7.94
N PHE A 99 14.43 -14.69 8.62
CA PHE A 99 13.42 -15.73 8.77
C PHE A 99 12.19 -15.31 9.57
N ASN A 100 12.32 -14.40 10.55
CA ASN A 100 11.17 -13.89 11.28
C ASN A 100 10.25 -13.09 10.33
N TYR A 101 10.82 -12.19 9.53
CA TYR A 101 10.04 -11.43 8.54
C TYR A 101 9.45 -12.32 7.43
N LEU A 102 10.17 -13.35 6.97
CA LEU A 102 9.60 -14.32 6.03
C LEU A 102 8.42 -15.09 6.65
N GLU A 103 8.48 -15.45 7.94
CA GLU A 103 7.34 -16.05 8.65
C GLU A 103 6.15 -15.07 8.76
N ASP A 104 6.41 -13.78 9.00
CA ASP A 104 5.38 -12.73 9.06
C ASP A 104 4.70 -12.49 7.70
N LEU A 105 5.46 -12.49 6.60
CA LEU A 105 4.92 -12.38 5.24
C LEU A 105 3.95 -13.53 4.91
N VAL A 106 4.30 -14.76 5.31
CA VAL A 106 3.40 -15.91 5.13
C VAL A 106 2.10 -15.75 5.93
N VAL A 107 2.17 -15.16 7.13
CA VAL A 107 0.98 -14.87 7.94
C VAL A 107 0.12 -13.75 7.34
N LYS A 108 0.70 -12.89 6.49
CA LYS A 108 -0.05 -11.90 5.70
C LYS A 108 -0.65 -12.44 4.39
N GLY A 109 -0.21 -13.60 3.93
CA GLY A 109 -0.72 -14.24 2.72
C GLY A 109 0.35 -14.52 1.66
N VAL A 110 1.56 -13.98 1.77
CA VAL A 110 2.59 -14.23 0.75
C VAL A 110 2.94 -15.72 0.69
N GLU A 111 2.89 -16.31 -0.50
CA GLU A 111 3.18 -17.74 -0.67
C GLU A 111 4.68 -18.04 -0.56
N LEU A 112 5.00 -19.24 -0.07
CA LEU A 112 6.37 -19.74 -0.04
C LEU A 112 7.00 -19.76 -1.44
N THR A 113 6.23 -20.15 -2.46
CA THR A 113 6.67 -20.21 -3.86
C THR A 113 7.05 -18.83 -4.40
N TYR A 114 6.37 -17.76 -3.97
CA TYR A 114 6.75 -16.40 -4.31
C TYR A 114 8.08 -16.02 -3.66
N LEU A 115 8.26 -16.35 -2.37
CA LEU A 115 9.49 -16.06 -1.62
C LEU A 115 10.69 -16.85 -2.17
N GLU A 116 10.51 -18.11 -2.55
CA GLU A 116 11.53 -18.97 -3.17
C GLU A 116 12.05 -18.43 -4.50
N ARG A 117 11.25 -17.63 -5.21
CA ARG A 117 11.61 -17.03 -6.50
C ARG A 117 12.34 -15.69 -6.37
N GLN A 118 12.51 -15.16 -5.15
CA GLN A 118 13.24 -13.91 -4.97
C GLN A 118 14.72 -14.21 -4.79
N ASP A 119 15.52 -13.88 -5.81
CA ASP A 119 16.96 -14.16 -5.86
C ASP A 119 17.71 -13.68 -4.60
N VAL A 120 17.27 -12.56 -4.02
CA VAL A 120 17.91 -12.01 -2.82
C VAL A 120 17.84 -12.93 -1.59
N PHE A 121 16.90 -13.89 -1.55
CA PHE A 121 16.78 -14.87 -0.48
C PHE A 121 17.52 -16.19 -0.76
N GLU A 122 18.16 -16.35 -1.92
CA GLU A 122 18.93 -17.55 -2.26
C GLU A 122 19.97 -17.93 -1.18
N PRO A 123 20.73 -16.99 -0.55
CA PRO A 123 21.64 -17.33 0.54
C PRO A 123 20.95 -18.01 1.73
N LEU A 124 19.66 -17.72 1.94
CA LEU A 124 18.87 -18.37 3.00
C LEU A 124 18.46 -19.79 2.62
N HIS A 125 18.26 -20.11 1.35
CA HIS A 125 17.83 -21.45 0.89
C HIS A 125 18.80 -22.55 1.31
N SER A 126 20.10 -22.25 1.20
CA SER A 126 21.20 -23.14 1.61
C SER A 126 21.35 -23.25 3.14
N HIS A 127 20.72 -22.34 3.91
CA HIS A 127 20.83 -22.34 5.35
C HIS A 127 19.92 -23.40 5.99
N LYS A 128 20.41 -24.12 7.01
CA LYS A 128 19.67 -25.19 7.72
C LYS A 128 18.28 -24.79 8.25
N ARG A 129 18.04 -23.49 8.45
CA ARG A 129 16.73 -22.96 8.89
C ARG A 129 15.70 -22.92 7.78
N TRP A 130 16.10 -22.89 6.50
CA TRP A 130 15.17 -22.90 5.38
C TRP A 130 14.25 -24.11 5.39
N LYS A 131 14.84 -25.31 5.51
CA LYS A 131 14.07 -26.56 5.61
C LYS A 131 13.06 -26.53 6.78
N LYS A 132 13.40 -25.86 7.89
CA LYS A 132 12.49 -25.68 9.03
C LYS A 132 11.37 -24.69 8.71
N PHE A 133 11.70 -23.57 8.06
CA PHE A 133 10.76 -22.57 7.59
C PHE A 133 9.74 -23.18 6.62
N ALA A 134 10.22 -23.84 5.55
CA ALA A 134 9.38 -24.53 4.58
C ALA A 134 8.49 -25.60 5.24
N LYS A 135 9.02 -26.41 6.17
CA LYS A 135 8.21 -27.39 6.92
C LYS A 135 7.12 -26.74 7.79
N LYS A 136 7.35 -25.53 8.30
CA LYS A 136 6.35 -24.77 9.08
C LYS A 136 5.31 -24.06 8.21
N TYR A 137 5.55 -23.92 6.90
CA TYR A 137 4.69 -23.16 6.00
C TYR A 137 3.20 -23.55 6.12
N PRO A 138 2.79 -24.83 6.12
CA PRO A 138 1.36 -25.19 6.26
C PRO A 138 0.74 -24.75 7.59
N LYS A 139 1.54 -24.60 8.66
CA LYS A 139 1.08 -24.07 9.95
C LYS A 139 0.91 -22.56 9.89
N ASN A 140 1.85 -21.84 9.27
CA ASN A 140 1.79 -20.38 9.13
C ASN A 140 0.69 -19.96 8.13
N ARG A 141 0.49 -20.70 7.04
CA ARG A 141 -0.64 -20.50 6.11
C ARG A 141 -1.99 -20.66 6.80
N ARG A 142 -2.11 -21.62 7.73
CA ARG A 142 -3.30 -21.75 8.59
C ARG A 142 -3.48 -20.57 9.56
N LYS A 143 -2.41 -19.87 9.97
CA LYS A 143 -2.56 -18.63 10.76
C LYS A 143 -3.11 -17.51 9.88
N TYR A 144 -2.60 -17.36 8.66
CA TYR A 144 -3.15 -16.43 7.67
C TYR A 144 -4.66 -16.64 7.47
N GLN A 145 -5.07 -17.88 7.19
CA GLN A 145 -6.49 -18.26 6.99
C GLN A 145 -7.38 -17.97 8.20
N ARG A 146 -6.84 -17.99 9.43
CA ARG A 146 -7.61 -17.65 10.65
C ARG A 146 -7.59 -16.17 10.99
N LYS A 147 -6.54 -15.44 10.58
CA LYS A 147 -6.37 -14.01 10.86
C LYS A 147 -7.17 -13.15 9.89
N THR A 148 -7.37 -13.65 8.67
CA THR A 148 -8.04 -12.93 7.58
C THR A 148 -9.39 -13.57 7.26
N ASP A 149 -10.29 -12.76 6.73
CA ASP A 149 -11.61 -13.19 6.29
C ASP A 149 -11.56 -13.55 4.79
N GLN A 150 -11.44 -14.85 4.52
CA GLN A 150 -11.32 -15.37 3.16
C GLN A 150 -12.64 -15.31 2.39
N ASP A 151 -13.77 -15.34 3.09
CA ASP A 151 -15.09 -15.23 2.47
C ASP A 151 -15.31 -13.78 2.02
N VAL A 152 -15.01 -12.80 2.88
CA VAL A 152 -15.01 -11.38 2.50
C VAL A 152 -14.05 -11.11 1.34
N ARG A 153 -12.87 -11.74 1.32
CA ARG A 153 -11.95 -11.62 0.18
C ARG A 153 -12.58 -12.15 -1.10
N ALA A 154 -13.18 -13.34 -1.06
CA ALA A 154 -13.82 -13.96 -2.23
C ALA A 154 -14.99 -13.11 -2.76
N ASP A 155 -15.84 -12.59 -1.87
CA ASP A 155 -16.96 -11.71 -2.24
C ASP A 155 -16.46 -10.41 -2.90
N LEU A 156 -15.38 -9.81 -2.38
CA LEU A 156 -14.76 -8.63 -2.98
C LEU A 156 -14.10 -8.92 -4.34
N ASP A 157 -13.51 -10.09 -4.50
CA ASP A 157 -12.96 -10.55 -5.78
C ASP A 157 -14.07 -10.78 -6.83
N GLU A 158 -15.30 -11.09 -6.42
CA GLU A 158 -16.45 -11.18 -7.32
C GLU A 158 -16.74 -9.84 -8.01
N LEU A 159 -16.53 -8.70 -7.33
CA LEU A 159 -16.70 -7.36 -7.92
C LEU A 159 -15.80 -7.16 -9.14
N TYR A 160 -14.57 -7.66 -9.07
CA TYR A 160 -13.64 -7.67 -10.19
C TYR A 160 -14.12 -8.61 -11.31
N ALA A 161 -14.52 -9.83 -10.96
CA ALA A 161 -15.01 -10.81 -11.93
C ALA A 161 -16.22 -10.29 -12.73
N ARG A 162 -17.19 -9.67 -12.06
CA ARG A 162 -18.37 -9.04 -12.67
C ARG A 162 -18.01 -7.94 -13.66
N ASP A 163 -17.05 -7.07 -13.30
CA ASP A 163 -16.57 -6.00 -14.19
C ASP A 163 -15.83 -6.58 -15.41
N GLN A 164 -14.94 -7.55 -15.18
CA GLN A 164 -14.10 -8.09 -16.26
C GLN A 164 -14.85 -8.98 -17.24
N TYR A 165 -15.86 -9.73 -16.79
CA TYR A 165 -16.59 -10.67 -17.65
C TYR A 165 -17.11 -10.00 -18.94
N PHE A 166 -17.82 -8.87 -18.82
CA PHE A 166 -18.36 -8.16 -19.98
C PHE A 166 -17.31 -7.33 -20.74
N ARG A 167 -16.21 -6.93 -20.09
CA ARG A 167 -15.10 -6.24 -20.80
C ARG A 167 -14.34 -7.18 -21.70
N GLN A 168 -14.16 -8.43 -21.27
CA GLN A 168 -13.42 -9.46 -21.99
C GLN A 168 -14.31 -10.26 -22.96
N ALA A 169 -15.64 -10.18 -22.81
CA ALA A 169 -16.59 -10.76 -23.75
C ALA A 169 -16.44 -10.16 -25.17
N LYS A 170 -16.86 -10.93 -26.19
CA LYS A 170 -16.82 -10.50 -27.59
C LYS A 170 -17.52 -9.16 -27.78
N GLY A 171 -16.78 -8.15 -28.25
CA GLY A 171 -17.28 -6.79 -28.46
C GLY A 171 -17.10 -5.84 -27.27
N GLY A 172 -16.79 -6.36 -26.08
CA GLY A 172 -16.35 -5.60 -24.91
C GLY A 172 -17.19 -4.36 -24.62
N LEU A 173 -16.51 -3.25 -24.33
CA LEU A 173 -17.14 -1.96 -24.02
C LEU A 173 -18.07 -1.44 -25.13
N ARG A 174 -17.78 -1.76 -26.40
CA ARG A 174 -18.60 -1.31 -27.54
C ARG A 174 -19.99 -1.95 -27.54
N VAL A 175 -20.09 -3.21 -27.10
CA VAL A 175 -21.36 -3.96 -27.07
C VAL A 175 -22.04 -3.87 -25.71
N TYR A 176 -21.26 -3.91 -24.63
CA TYR A 176 -21.77 -4.03 -23.26
C TYR A 176 -21.66 -2.74 -22.44
N GLY A 177 -21.53 -1.57 -23.07
CA GLY A 177 -21.35 -0.28 -22.39
C GLY A 177 -22.38 -0.01 -21.30
N ASP A 178 -23.68 -0.17 -21.62
CA ASP A 178 -24.77 0.05 -20.65
C ASP A 178 -24.77 -0.98 -19.51
N THR A 179 -24.50 -2.25 -19.85
CA THR A 179 -24.38 -3.33 -18.86
C THR A 179 -23.22 -3.07 -17.91
N LEU A 180 -22.06 -2.69 -18.43
CA LEU A 180 -20.90 -2.32 -17.64
C LEU A 180 -21.18 -1.13 -16.75
N ARG A 181 -21.91 -0.11 -17.23
CA ARG A 181 -22.28 1.03 -16.39
C ARG A 181 -23.21 0.63 -15.23
N LYS A 182 -24.17 -0.28 -15.47
CA LYS A 182 -25.03 -0.84 -14.41
C LYS A 182 -24.21 -1.62 -13.39
N ILE A 183 -23.27 -2.45 -13.84
CA ILE A 183 -22.37 -3.23 -12.98
C ILE A 183 -21.46 -2.31 -12.16
N GLU A 184 -20.85 -1.30 -12.79
CA GLU A 184 -20.01 -0.30 -12.11
C GLU A 184 -20.79 0.37 -10.95
N ASN A 185 -22.02 0.80 -11.20
CA ASN A 185 -22.86 1.43 -10.17
C ASN A 185 -23.25 0.44 -9.05
N ALA A 186 -23.64 -0.79 -9.40
CA ALA A 186 -23.99 -1.81 -8.43
C ALA A 186 -22.77 -2.19 -7.55
N ASN A 187 -21.60 -2.33 -8.16
CA ASN A 187 -20.37 -2.65 -7.43
C ASN A 187 -19.96 -1.54 -6.46
N VAL A 188 -20.25 -0.27 -6.76
CA VAL A 188 -20.04 0.83 -5.80
C VAL A 188 -20.91 0.66 -4.56
N VAL A 189 -22.19 0.30 -4.74
CA VAL A 189 -23.11 0.06 -3.61
C VAL A 189 -22.59 -1.10 -2.75
N ILE A 190 -22.27 -2.24 -3.38
CA ILE A 190 -21.77 -3.42 -2.66
C ILE A 190 -20.47 -3.09 -1.92
N LEU A 191 -19.48 -2.48 -2.59
CA LEU A 191 -18.21 -2.14 -1.95
C LEU A 191 -18.40 -1.21 -0.74
N ARG A 192 -19.32 -0.23 -0.85
CA ARG A 192 -19.64 0.66 0.26
C ARG A 192 -20.27 -0.08 1.43
N GLU A 193 -21.20 -1.01 1.18
CA GLU A 193 -21.79 -1.83 2.25
C GLU A 193 -20.73 -2.66 2.99
N PHE A 194 -19.75 -3.23 2.27
CA PHE A 194 -18.60 -3.90 2.89
C PHE A 194 -17.75 -2.94 3.72
N ILE A 195 -17.46 -1.74 3.20
CA ILE A 195 -16.70 -0.72 3.92
C ILE A 195 -17.45 -0.24 5.17
N ASP A 196 -18.76 -0.03 5.09
CA ASP A 196 -19.58 0.41 6.22
C ASP A 196 -19.62 -0.68 7.32
N LYS A 197 -19.62 -1.96 6.92
CA LYS A 197 -19.65 -3.10 7.83
C LYS A 197 -18.30 -3.44 8.47
N TYR A 198 -17.22 -3.43 7.68
CA TYR A 198 -15.90 -3.95 8.09
C TYR A 198 -14.80 -2.88 8.14
N GLY A 199 -15.09 -1.65 7.68
CA GLY A 199 -14.08 -0.66 7.31
C GLY A 199 -13.40 -1.01 5.98
N TYR A 200 -12.45 -0.18 5.53
CA TYR A 200 -11.72 -0.44 4.29
C TYR A 200 -11.06 -1.83 4.28
N PRO A 201 -11.32 -2.71 3.28
CA PRO A 201 -10.79 -4.08 3.25
C PRO A 201 -9.28 -4.14 2.91
N GLY A 202 -8.44 -3.73 3.86
CA GLY A 202 -6.98 -3.75 3.75
C GLY A 202 -6.33 -5.10 4.09
N GLU A 203 -4.99 -5.14 4.08
CA GLU A 203 -4.20 -6.36 4.32
C GLU A 203 -4.51 -7.07 5.65
N ALA A 204 -4.89 -6.33 6.69
CA ALA A 204 -5.24 -6.91 7.98
C ALA A 204 -6.53 -7.74 7.92
N LEU A 205 -7.50 -7.33 7.08
CA LEU A 205 -8.79 -8.03 6.94
C LEU A 205 -8.70 -9.15 5.91
N ILE A 206 -8.13 -8.88 4.73
CA ILE A 206 -8.18 -9.81 3.58
C ILE A 206 -6.82 -10.35 3.13
N GLY A 207 -5.72 -9.93 3.76
CA GLY A 207 -4.35 -10.29 3.37
C GLY A 207 -3.91 -9.79 1.99
N VAL A 208 -2.76 -10.27 1.53
CA VAL A 208 -2.11 -9.84 0.26
C VAL A 208 -2.18 -10.88 -0.87
N ALA A 209 -3.27 -11.66 -0.97
CA ALA A 209 -3.37 -12.78 -1.91
C ALA A 209 -2.19 -13.76 -1.71
N ASP A 210 -1.48 -14.07 -2.80
CA ASP A 210 -0.34 -15.00 -2.86
C ASP A 210 1.02 -14.28 -3.09
N THR A 211 1.00 -12.98 -3.39
CA THR A 211 2.19 -12.17 -3.75
C THR A 211 2.24 -10.87 -2.92
N LEU A 212 3.09 -9.92 -3.29
CA LEU A 212 3.01 -8.54 -2.79
C LEU A 212 2.07 -7.73 -3.68
N GLU A 213 0.76 -7.86 -3.44
CA GLU A 213 -0.27 -7.14 -4.18
C GLU A 213 -0.22 -5.62 -3.87
N ASP A 214 -0.02 -4.78 -4.90
CA ASP A 214 0.00 -3.30 -4.74
C ASP A 214 -1.38 -2.75 -4.34
N LEU A 215 -2.44 -3.35 -4.88
CA LEU A 215 -3.84 -2.98 -4.68
C LEU A 215 -4.71 -4.24 -4.79
N PRO A 216 -5.66 -4.47 -3.85
CA PRO A 216 -6.59 -5.59 -3.96
C PRO A 216 -7.45 -5.46 -5.22
N ARG A 217 -7.84 -6.59 -5.83
CA ARG A 217 -8.63 -6.63 -7.09
C ARG A 217 -9.88 -5.75 -7.08
N PHE A 218 -10.60 -5.66 -5.97
CA PHE A 218 -11.79 -4.81 -5.85
C PHE A 218 -11.49 -3.32 -6.06
N SER A 219 -10.23 -2.88 -5.97
CA SER A 219 -9.81 -1.50 -6.25
C SER A 219 -10.19 -1.04 -7.65
N ILE A 220 -10.45 -1.97 -8.58
CA ILE A 220 -11.00 -1.63 -9.91
C ILE A 220 -12.30 -0.84 -9.79
N VAL A 221 -13.16 -1.14 -8.80
CA VAL A 221 -14.44 -0.44 -8.57
C VAL A 221 -14.18 1.05 -8.33
N ILE A 222 -13.16 1.35 -7.52
CA ILE A 222 -12.72 2.71 -7.18
C ILE A 222 -12.14 3.39 -8.43
N GLN A 223 -11.23 2.72 -9.14
CA GLN A 223 -10.57 3.24 -10.35
C GLN A 223 -11.57 3.66 -11.45
N ARG A 224 -12.75 3.01 -11.52
CA ARG A 224 -13.78 3.36 -12.52
C ARG A 224 -14.57 4.63 -12.18
N GLN A 225 -14.51 5.12 -10.94
CA GLN A 225 -15.31 6.26 -10.48
C GLN A 225 -14.62 7.59 -10.75
N THR A 226 -14.44 7.93 -12.03
CA THR A 226 -13.82 9.19 -12.41
C THR A 226 -14.80 10.36 -12.39
N LYS A 227 -14.31 11.57 -12.13
CA LYS A 227 -15.09 12.81 -12.18
C LYS A 227 -15.73 13.02 -13.54
N ALA A 228 -15.02 12.71 -14.63
CA ALA A 228 -15.54 12.77 -16.00
C ALA A 228 -16.78 11.89 -16.20
N LYS A 229 -16.88 10.77 -15.48
CA LYS A 229 -18.03 9.86 -15.49
C LYS A 229 -19.06 10.16 -14.41
N LYS A 230 -18.94 11.27 -13.67
CA LYS A 230 -19.76 11.56 -12.47
C LYS A 230 -19.78 10.37 -11.50
N GLY A 231 -18.62 9.74 -11.32
CA GLY A 231 -18.45 8.59 -10.43
C GLY A 231 -18.57 8.97 -8.95
N TYR A 232 -18.74 7.96 -8.10
CA TYR A 232 -18.73 8.15 -6.65
C TYR A 232 -17.34 8.57 -6.15
N ASP A 233 -17.26 9.62 -5.34
CA ASP A 233 -15.99 10.08 -4.77
C ASP A 233 -15.56 9.20 -3.58
N PHE A 234 -14.49 8.41 -3.76
CA PHE A 234 -13.94 7.57 -2.71
C PHE A 234 -12.85 8.30 -1.90
N SER A 235 -12.46 9.53 -2.26
CA SER A 235 -11.36 10.26 -1.62
C SER A 235 -11.47 10.31 -0.09
N PRO A 236 -12.64 10.59 0.53
CA PRO A 236 -12.77 10.56 1.99
C PRO A 236 -12.50 9.18 2.60
N ILE A 237 -13.00 8.12 1.96
CA ILE A 237 -12.78 6.72 2.38
C ILE A 237 -11.30 6.35 2.27
N LEU A 238 -10.65 6.74 1.16
CA LEU A 238 -9.24 6.44 0.93
C LEU A 238 -8.34 7.16 1.94
N LYS A 239 -8.60 8.44 2.23
CA LYS A 239 -7.87 9.20 3.26
C LYS A 239 -8.02 8.56 4.64
N SER A 240 -9.25 8.20 5.03
CA SER A 240 -9.51 7.51 6.30
C SER A 240 -8.82 6.14 6.35
N ALA A 241 -8.81 5.38 5.25
CA ALA A 241 -8.11 4.10 5.16
C ALA A 241 -6.59 4.24 5.35
N VAL A 242 -5.99 5.32 4.86
CA VAL A 242 -4.57 5.61 5.06
C VAL A 242 -4.28 5.94 6.53
N SER A 243 -5.04 6.84 7.14
CA SER A 243 -4.90 7.16 8.57
C SER A 243 -5.02 5.88 9.42
N ALA A 244 -5.98 5.01 9.11
CA ALA A 244 -6.19 3.76 9.82
C ALA A 244 -5.17 2.63 9.49
N GLY A 245 -4.18 2.88 8.63
CA GLY A 245 -3.19 1.87 8.23
C GLY A 245 -3.77 0.71 7.39
N LYS A 246 -4.91 0.93 6.74
CA LYS A 246 -5.62 -0.07 5.92
C LYS A 246 -5.28 0.03 4.43
N LEU A 247 -4.70 1.14 4.00
CA LEU A 247 -4.26 1.39 2.62
C LEU A 247 -2.95 2.19 2.66
N SER A 248 -2.00 1.88 1.76
CA SER A 248 -0.77 2.66 1.70
C SER A 248 -1.05 4.07 1.12
N PRO A 249 -0.33 5.12 1.59
CA PRO A 249 -0.48 6.48 1.05
C PRO A 249 -0.31 6.57 -0.47
N GLN A 250 0.63 5.81 -1.03
CA GLN A 250 0.93 5.78 -2.46
C GLN A 250 -0.20 5.14 -3.29
N ALA A 251 -0.81 4.07 -2.77
CA ALA A 251 -1.97 3.44 -3.39
C ALA A 251 -3.20 4.37 -3.35
N ALA A 252 -3.43 5.05 -2.23
CA ALA A 252 -4.49 6.05 -2.11
C ALA A 252 -4.31 7.21 -3.09
N ALA A 253 -3.10 7.78 -3.17
CA ALA A 253 -2.77 8.85 -4.11
C ALA A 253 -3.00 8.44 -5.56
N PHE A 254 -2.58 7.24 -5.95
CA PHE A 254 -2.85 6.72 -7.28
C PHE A 254 -4.35 6.64 -7.58
N LEU A 255 -5.14 6.08 -6.66
CA LEU A 255 -6.58 5.98 -6.84
C LEU A 255 -7.26 7.36 -6.93
N MET A 256 -6.87 8.30 -6.08
CA MET A 256 -7.41 9.67 -6.11
C MET A 256 -7.01 10.44 -7.39
N ASP A 257 -5.75 10.32 -7.83
CA ASP A 257 -5.29 10.88 -9.11
C ASP A 257 -6.11 10.30 -10.28
N GLN A 258 -6.41 8.99 -10.25
CA GLN A 258 -7.30 8.36 -11.23
C GLN A 258 -8.72 8.90 -11.19
N GLN A 259 -9.30 9.10 -10.00
CA GLN A 259 -10.65 9.63 -9.88
C GLN A 259 -10.76 11.06 -10.40
N ILE A 260 -9.78 11.91 -10.08
CA ILE A 260 -9.76 13.31 -10.51
C ILE A 260 -9.45 13.41 -12.01
N GLY A 261 -8.65 12.48 -12.55
CA GLY A 261 -8.17 12.52 -13.93
C GLY A 261 -6.95 13.43 -14.10
N SER A 262 -6.23 13.73 -13.01
CA SER A 262 -4.99 14.50 -13.01
C SER A 262 -3.97 13.87 -12.05
N ASN A 263 -2.68 14.17 -12.24
CA ASN A 263 -1.59 13.65 -11.42
C ASN A 263 -1.35 14.57 -10.20
N LEU A 264 -2.40 14.90 -9.45
CA LEU A 264 -2.37 15.88 -8.36
C LEU A 264 -1.33 15.52 -7.29
N TYR A 265 -1.34 14.28 -6.81
CA TYR A 265 -0.40 13.77 -5.82
C TYR A 265 0.96 13.37 -6.41
N ARG A 266 1.11 13.48 -7.73
CA ARG A 266 2.27 12.99 -8.49
C ARG A 266 2.55 11.50 -8.19
N SER A 267 1.51 10.67 -8.16
CA SER A 267 1.64 9.21 -8.00
C SER A 267 2.39 8.54 -9.15
N ARG A 268 2.41 9.19 -10.32
CA ARG A 268 3.26 8.84 -11.47
C ARG A 268 4.37 9.88 -11.56
N VAL A 269 5.61 9.50 -11.28
CA VAL A 269 6.73 10.44 -11.19
C VAL A 269 7.66 10.42 -12.38
N LEU A 270 7.67 9.32 -13.14
CA LEU A 270 8.54 9.15 -14.29
C LEU A 270 7.73 8.82 -15.54
N VAL A 271 8.30 9.17 -16.68
CA VAL A 271 7.81 8.83 -18.00
C VAL A 271 8.90 8.11 -18.77
N LYS A 272 8.52 7.07 -19.51
CA LYS A 272 9.37 6.37 -20.46
C LYS A 272 8.71 6.40 -21.82
N VAL A 273 9.42 6.90 -22.82
CA VAL A 273 8.96 6.87 -24.21
C VAL A 273 9.45 5.57 -24.87
N LYS A 274 8.58 4.95 -25.64
CA LYS A 274 8.87 3.77 -26.48
C LYS A 274 8.24 3.98 -27.85
N CYS A 275 8.89 3.47 -28.90
CA CYS A 275 8.30 3.43 -30.23
C CYS A 275 8.24 2.00 -30.75
N ASN A 276 7.04 1.54 -31.08
CA ASN A 276 6.79 0.18 -31.55
C ASN A 276 6.33 0.13 -33.01
N THR A 277 6.15 1.28 -33.67
CA THR A 277 5.64 1.38 -35.04
C THR A 277 6.72 1.12 -36.09
N SER A 278 7.99 1.47 -35.83
CA SER A 278 9.10 1.15 -36.73
C SER A 278 10.44 1.07 -36.01
N LYS A 279 11.35 0.24 -36.51
CA LYS A 279 12.73 0.14 -36.01
C LYS A 279 13.46 1.49 -36.10
N LYS A 280 13.21 2.24 -37.18
CA LYS A 280 13.78 3.58 -37.38
C LYS A 280 13.39 4.56 -36.27
N CYS A 281 12.11 4.63 -35.94
CA CYS A 281 11.61 5.49 -34.87
C CYS A 281 12.19 5.08 -33.50
N GLN A 282 12.35 3.78 -33.25
CA GLN A 282 12.99 3.31 -32.03
C GLN A 282 14.47 3.74 -31.98
N GLU A 283 15.22 3.58 -33.08
CA GLU A 283 16.61 4.06 -33.19
C GLU A 283 16.73 5.58 -33.00
N GLU A 284 15.79 6.36 -33.54
CA GLU A 284 15.75 7.82 -33.36
C GLU A 284 15.49 8.25 -31.91
N ILE A 285 14.64 7.52 -31.18
CA ILE A 285 14.41 7.74 -29.75
C ILE A 285 15.63 7.33 -28.94
N ASP A 286 16.18 6.13 -29.21
CA ASP A 286 17.33 5.58 -28.49
C ASP A 286 18.57 6.48 -28.60
N ASN A 287 18.75 7.14 -29.76
CA ASN A 287 19.83 8.10 -29.99
C ASN A 287 19.54 9.53 -29.49
N SER A 288 18.48 9.72 -28.69
CA SER A 288 18.08 11.03 -28.15
C SER A 288 17.97 11.01 -26.62
N SER A 289 17.77 12.19 -26.01
CA SER A 289 17.49 12.31 -24.58
C SER A 289 16.18 11.63 -24.16
N LEU A 290 15.26 11.36 -25.10
CA LEU A 290 13.99 10.67 -24.87
C LEU A 290 14.17 9.18 -24.54
N SER A 291 15.36 8.64 -24.79
CA SER A 291 15.76 7.30 -24.34
C SER A 291 15.90 7.22 -22.81
N SER A 292 16.06 8.34 -22.11
CA SER A 292 16.15 8.36 -20.64
C SER A 292 14.77 8.23 -19.98
N TYR A 293 14.75 8.14 -18.65
CA TYR A 293 13.52 8.41 -17.91
C TYR A 293 13.33 9.92 -17.85
N LEU A 294 12.10 10.37 -18.12
CA LEU A 294 11.74 11.78 -18.07
C LEU A 294 10.90 12.06 -16.83
N THR A 295 10.93 13.30 -16.36
CA THR A 295 10.10 13.81 -15.27
C THR A 295 9.50 15.14 -15.66
N GLU A 296 8.34 15.48 -15.12
CA GLU A 296 7.76 16.80 -15.25
C GLU A 296 8.70 17.87 -14.69
N LYS A 297 8.86 18.97 -15.42
CA LYS A 297 9.56 20.16 -14.95
C LYS A 297 8.61 20.97 -14.08
N ILE A 298 8.89 21.03 -12.79
CA ILE A 298 8.09 21.77 -11.81
C ILE A 298 8.95 22.85 -11.15
N SER A 299 8.34 23.96 -10.74
CA SER A 299 9.03 24.98 -9.93
C SER A 299 9.11 24.53 -8.46
N GLU A 300 9.99 25.17 -7.68
CA GLU A 300 10.09 24.92 -6.23
C GLU A 300 8.75 25.19 -5.52
N GLU A 301 8.07 26.28 -5.88
CA GLU A 301 6.75 26.64 -5.31
C GLU A 301 5.68 25.59 -5.64
N GLU A 302 5.69 25.04 -6.86
CA GLU A 302 4.76 23.96 -7.22
C GLU A 302 5.09 22.67 -6.47
N GLU A 303 6.37 22.33 -6.35
CA GLU A 303 6.82 21.16 -5.58
C GLU A 303 6.42 21.28 -4.10
N GLU A 304 6.52 22.46 -3.49
CA GLU A 304 6.06 22.71 -2.12
C GLU A 304 4.55 22.51 -1.94
N LYS A 305 3.74 22.99 -2.91
CA LYS A 305 2.29 22.77 -2.91
C LYS A 305 1.96 21.28 -3.01
N VAL A 306 2.65 20.56 -3.90
CA VAL A 306 2.50 19.10 -4.04
C VAL A 306 2.95 18.39 -2.77
N ASN A 307 4.04 18.81 -2.14
CA ASN A 307 4.52 18.21 -0.90
C ASN A 307 3.56 18.44 0.27
N THR A 308 2.89 19.59 0.32
CA THR A 308 1.87 19.89 1.33
C THR A 308 0.71 18.90 1.25
N ILE A 309 0.12 18.71 0.06
CA ILE A 309 -0.99 17.76 -0.11
C ILE A 309 -0.56 16.30 0.06
N ARG A 310 0.70 15.97 -0.26
CA ARG A 310 1.28 14.64 -0.03
C ARG A 310 1.38 14.36 1.47
N ALA A 311 1.89 15.32 2.23
CA ALA A 311 2.03 15.18 3.68
C ALA A 311 0.69 14.97 4.41
N GLU A 312 -0.42 15.56 3.92
CA GLU A 312 -1.77 15.36 4.49
C GLU A 312 -2.20 13.89 4.58
N ILE A 313 -1.71 13.06 3.64
CA ILE A 313 -2.01 11.62 3.62
C ILE A 313 -0.79 10.77 3.98
N GLY A 314 0.25 11.36 4.59
CA GLY A 314 1.44 10.64 5.03
C GLY A 314 2.37 10.18 3.91
N LEU A 315 2.31 10.80 2.73
CA LEU A 315 3.31 10.59 1.68
C LEU A 315 4.60 11.33 1.99
N GLU A 316 5.71 10.76 1.51
CA GLU A 316 7.01 11.42 1.49
C GLU A 316 7.05 12.58 0.49
N SER A 317 8.13 13.38 0.54
CA SER A 317 8.37 14.42 -0.47
C SER A 317 8.43 13.84 -1.88
N LEU A 318 8.03 14.63 -2.88
CA LEU A 318 8.10 14.24 -4.29
C LEU A 318 9.53 13.87 -4.70
N ARG A 319 10.52 14.63 -4.22
CA ARG A 319 11.94 14.32 -4.40
C ARG A 319 12.33 12.95 -3.87
N ASP A 320 11.95 12.60 -2.64
CA ASP A 320 12.26 11.29 -2.06
C ASP A 320 11.60 10.17 -2.86
N TYR A 321 10.32 10.34 -3.23
CA TYR A 321 9.62 9.34 -4.02
C TYR A 321 10.31 9.12 -5.38
N LYS A 322 10.70 10.20 -6.07
CA LYS A 322 11.44 10.12 -7.35
C LYS A 322 12.74 9.32 -7.19
N ARG A 323 13.53 9.60 -6.13
CA ARG A 323 14.78 8.86 -5.84
C ARG A 323 14.54 7.37 -5.63
N LYS A 324 13.50 7.00 -4.88
CA LYS A 324 13.14 5.60 -4.64
C LYS A 324 12.73 4.88 -5.92
N VAL A 325 11.93 5.55 -6.78
CA VAL A 325 11.50 4.97 -8.05
C VAL A 325 12.71 4.73 -8.96
N LEU A 326 13.61 5.71 -9.09
CA LEU A 326 14.84 5.55 -9.88
C LEU A 326 15.72 4.41 -9.37
N TYR A 327 15.89 4.29 -8.05
CA TYR A 327 16.62 3.19 -7.45
C TYR A 327 15.98 1.83 -7.82
N SER A 328 14.66 1.69 -7.64
CA SER A 328 13.94 0.45 -7.98
C SER A 328 13.90 0.14 -9.47
N LEU A 329 14.22 1.10 -10.35
CA LEU A 329 14.38 0.83 -11.78
C LEU A 329 15.66 0.04 -12.07
N ASN A 330 16.70 0.21 -11.26
CA ASN A 330 17.98 -0.48 -11.38
C ASN A 330 18.08 -1.70 -10.47
N ASP A 331 17.66 -1.57 -9.21
CA ASP A 331 17.69 -2.65 -8.22
C ASP A 331 16.29 -3.24 -7.98
N LYS A 332 16.09 -4.49 -8.40
CA LYS A 332 14.79 -5.19 -8.31
C LYS A 332 14.59 -5.97 -7.01
N ARG A 333 15.62 -6.03 -6.14
CA ARG A 333 15.57 -6.78 -4.88
C ARG A 333 14.55 -6.16 -3.94
N PHE A 334 14.42 -4.84 -3.96
CA PHE A 334 13.51 -4.05 -3.13
C PHE A 334 12.23 -3.63 -3.87
N LYS A 335 11.14 -3.43 -3.14
CA LYS A 335 9.85 -2.92 -3.64
C LYS A 335 9.63 -1.49 -3.11
N LEU A 336 10.29 -0.51 -3.74
CA LEU A 336 10.18 0.91 -3.36
C LEU A 336 9.30 1.70 -4.34
N ASN A 337 9.15 1.21 -5.58
CA ASN A 337 8.22 1.75 -6.56
C ASN A 337 6.94 0.92 -6.65
N TYR A 338 5.98 1.45 -7.40
CA TYR A 338 4.72 0.79 -7.72
C TYR A 338 4.62 0.57 -9.23
N THR A 339 3.74 -0.33 -9.64
CA THR A 339 3.49 -0.64 -11.05
C THR A 339 3.09 0.59 -11.89
N TRP A 340 2.47 1.60 -11.26
CA TRP A 340 2.08 2.85 -11.91
C TRP A 340 3.11 3.99 -11.82
N SER A 341 4.20 3.85 -11.06
CA SER A 341 5.16 4.94 -10.83
C SER A 341 5.78 5.49 -12.12
N VAL A 342 5.85 4.67 -13.17
CA VAL A 342 6.36 5.04 -14.50
C VAL A 342 5.25 4.96 -15.54
N THR A 343 4.94 6.10 -16.17
CA THR A 343 4.05 6.16 -17.32
C THR A 343 4.82 5.75 -18.57
N ASN A 344 4.28 4.81 -19.35
CA ASN A 344 4.90 4.41 -20.62
C ASN A 344 4.11 5.02 -21.78
N TYR A 345 4.76 5.90 -22.56
CA TYR A 345 4.20 6.43 -23.80
C TYR A 345 4.66 5.58 -24.97
N ASN A 346 3.70 5.03 -25.71
CA ASN A 346 3.97 4.38 -26.99
C ASN A 346 3.61 5.38 -28.09
N VAL A 347 4.63 5.83 -28.83
CA VAL A 347 4.51 6.90 -29.81
C VAL A 347 4.76 6.38 -31.23
N PRO A 348 4.13 6.97 -32.26
CA PRO A 348 4.28 6.52 -33.63
C PRO A 348 5.55 7.07 -34.33
N SER A 349 6.12 8.16 -33.82
CA SER A 349 7.31 8.84 -34.36
C SER A 349 8.04 9.61 -33.26
N LYS A 350 9.26 10.08 -33.55
CA LYS A 350 10.04 10.95 -32.64
C LYS A 350 9.36 12.31 -32.44
N GLU A 351 8.78 12.90 -33.48
CA GLU A 351 8.10 14.20 -33.40
C GLU A 351 6.88 14.12 -32.46
N ALA A 352 6.11 13.02 -32.55
CA ALA A 352 5.02 12.78 -31.62
C ALA A 352 5.51 12.61 -30.17
N ALA A 353 6.70 12.01 -30.00
CA ALA A 353 7.34 11.93 -28.70
C ALA A 353 7.66 13.32 -28.15
N GLU A 354 8.34 14.16 -28.94
CA GLU A 354 8.76 15.51 -28.55
C GLU A 354 7.56 16.37 -28.12
N VAL A 355 6.43 16.29 -28.83
CA VAL A 355 5.18 16.97 -28.45
C VAL A 355 4.63 16.44 -27.12
N LEU A 356 4.56 15.12 -26.95
CA LEU A 356 4.02 14.52 -25.71
C LEU A 356 4.91 14.76 -24.49
N THR A 357 6.19 15.10 -24.71
CA THR A 357 7.18 15.30 -23.66
C THR A 357 7.70 16.73 -23.56
N GLU A 358 7.04 17.70 -24.21
CA GLU A 358 7.53 19.09 -24.30
C GLU A 358 7.78 19.76 -22.93
N ASN A 359 7.00 19.38 -21.92
CA ASN A 359 7.10 19.88 -20.54
C ASN A 359 7.88 18.94 -19.61
N LEU A 360 8.52 17.91 -20.17
CA LEU A 360 9.32 16.94 -19.43
C LEU A 360 10.81 17.19 -19.65
N ILE A 361 11.59 16.87 -18.64
CA ILE A 361 13.05 16.93 -18.66
C ILE A 361 13.62 15.54 -18.39
N ALA A 362 14.79 15.25 -18.94
CA ALA A 362 15.54 14.05 -18.60
C ALA A 362 15.85 14.05 -17.11
N VAL A 363 15.73 12.89 -16.48
CA VAL A 363 16.15 12.70 -15.09
C VAL A 363 17.66 12.52 -15.07
N GLU A 364 18.34 13.31 -14.25
CA GLU A 364 19.78 13.23 -14.00
C GLU A 364 20.19 11.97 -13.24
#